data_AF-A0A328B3W2-F1
#
_entry.id   AF-A0A328B3W2-F1
#
_cell.length_a   1.000
_cell.length_b   1.000
_cell.length_c   1.000
_cell.angle_alpha   90.00
_cell.angle_beta   90.00
_cell.angle_gamma   90.00
#
_symmetry.space_group_name_H-M   'P 1'
#
loop_
_entity.id
_entity.type
_entity.pdbx_description
1 polymer ?
#
loop_
_entity_poly.entity_id
_entity_poly.type
_entity_poly.pdbx_seq_one_letter_code
_entity_poly.pdbx_strand_id
1 'polypeptide(L)'
;MAKPHKAGSAREIGRMEAFSDGVFAIAITLPIVELRTPDLSAGQSLAAALGEQWPTYLAYGLSFLVIGIYWVHHHFTGKIYARADHGFVLANLAFLATVGFVPFPTRLFTEYLNDPARLPTAAVFYTLSLAAPTWTWVFKWLYAQRTRAVDPRLDHDYLHRLTRIYVATAALQAVAAALSLVDWRLGVGLAAAVTLFHLRAPPWPVYEDAAEPHPHPDAEQT
;
A
#
# COMPACT_ATOMS: atom_id res chain seq x y z
N MET A 1 7.51 21.23 37.18
CA MET A 1 7.11 19.82 36.94
C MET A 1 7.03 19.58 35.44
N ALA A 2 8.05 18.96 34.84
CA ALA A 2 8.12 18.72 33.40
C ALA A 2 7.26 17.50 33.02
N LYS A 3 6.34 17.64 32.06
CA LYS A 3 5.41 16.57 31.66
C LYS A 3 6.15 15.45 30.92
N PRO A 4 6.16 14.19 31.41
CA PRO A 4 6.83 13.05 30.78
C PRO A 4 6.09 12.49 29.54
N HIS A 5 5.20 13.26 28.90
CA HIS A 5 4.24 12.70 27.95
C HIS A 5 4.80 12.48 26.53
N LYS A 6 5.84 13.22 26.12
CA LYS A 6 6.39 13.19 24.74
C LYS A 6 7.24 11.96 24.44
N ALA A 7 8.01 11.46 25.40
CA ALA A 7 8.85 10.27 25.21
C ALA A 7 8.01 8.98 25.08
N GLY A 8 6.87 8.92 25.77
CA GLY A 8 5.92 7.81 25.68
C GLY A 8 5.29 7.69 24.28
N SER A 9 4.81 8.81 23.72
CA SER A 9 4.14 8.81 22.41
C SER A 9 5.09 8.52 21.26
N ALA A 10 6.31 9.06 21.29
CA ALA A 10 7.33 8.76 20.28
C ALA A 10 7.71 7.26 20.27
N ARG A 11 7.82 6.65 21.46
CA ARG A 11 8.08 5.20 21.59
C ARG A 11 6.91 4.36 21.09
N GLU A 12 5.68 4.77 21.35
CA GLU A 12 4.47 4.06 20.87
C GLU A 12 4.37 4.09 19.33
N ILE A 13 4.63 5.24 18.71
CA ILE A 13 4.70 5.39 17.25
C ILE A 13 5.79 4.50 16.68
N GLY A 14 7.02 4.58 17.19
CA GLY A 14 8.13 3.77 16.68
C GLY A 14 7.89 2.27 16.79
N ARG A 15 7.18 1.81 17.83
CA ARG A 15 6.77 0.40 17.95
C ARG A 15 5.72 -0.01 16.91
N MET A 16 4.75 0.87 16.65
CA MET A 16 3.72 0.63 15.64
C MET A 16 4.34 0.60 14.23
N GLU A 17 5.26 1.51 13.93
CA GLU A 17 6.03 1.54 12.68
C GLU A 17 6.87 0.28 12.51
N ALA A 18 7.66 -0.10 13.52
CA ALA A 18 8.48 -1.30 13.47
C ALA A 18 7.64 -2.59 13.26
N PHE A 19 6.48 -2.69 13.91
CA PHE A 19 5.55 -3.80 13.66
C PHE A 19 5.03 -3.78 12.22
N SER A 20 4.65 -2.59 11.73
CA SER A 20 4.13 -2.42 10.36
C SER A 20 5.18 -2.79 9.33
N ASP A 21 6.42 -2.34 9.49
CA ASP A 21 7.56 -2.70 8.65
C ASP A 21 7.80 -4.21 8.64
N GLY A 22 7.70 -4.87 9.80
CA GLY A 22 7.77 -6.34 9.90
C GLY A 22 6.68 -7.03 9.08
N VAL A 23 5.43 -6.54 9.14
CA VAL A 23 4.32 -7.08 8.35
C VAL A 23 4.53 -6.82 6.86
N PHE A 24 4.96 -5.62 6.47
CA PHE A 24 5.30 -5.30 5.08
C PHE A 24 6.41 -6.20 4.54
N ALA A 25 7.48 -6.43 5.32
CA ALA A 25 8.57 -7.31 4.93
C ALA A 25 8.06 -8.73 4.63
N ILE A 26 7.22 -9.29 5.51
CA ILE A 26 6.63 -10.62 5.27
C ILE A 26 5.71 -10.59 4.05
N ALA A 27 4.79 -9.62 3.96
CA ALA A 27 3.81 -9.54 2.89
C ALA A 27 4.45 -9.37 1.50
N ILE A 28 5.53 -8.60 1.40
CA ILE A 28 6.21 -8.35 0.14
C ILE A 28 7.09 -9.54 -0.30
N THR A 29 7.65 -10.31 0.65
CA THR A 29 8.52 -11.43 0.31
C THR A 29 7.80 -12.77 0.22
N LEU A 30 6.76 -13.01 1.03
CA LEU A 30 6.06 -14.30 1.08
C LEU A 30 5.57 -14.80 -0.29
N PRO A 31 5.09 -13.97 -1.23
CA PRO A 31 4.68 -14.43 -2.55
C PRO A 31 5.76 -15.19 -3.33
N ILE A 32 7.05 -15.05 -2.97
CA ILE A 32 8.14 -15.82 -3.58
C ILE A 32 7.96 -17.33 -3.42
N VAL A 33 7.30 -17.79 -2.36
CA VAL A 33 7.13 -19.23 -2.08
C VAL A 33 6.19 -19.91 -3.08
N GLU A 34 5.45 -19.12 -3.86
CA GLU A 34 4.59 -19.63 -4.94
C GLU A 34 5.36 -19.92 -6.23
N LEU A 35 6.59 -19.39 -6.37
CA LEU A 35 7.49 -19.73 -7.47
C LEU A 35 8.12 -21.08 -7.18
N ARG A 36 7.48 -22.14 -7.69
CA ARG A 36 7.91 -23.52 -7.48
C ARG A 36 8.75 -24.01 -8.66
N THR A 37 9.67 -24.93 -8.38
CA THR A 37 10.33 -25.68 -9.45
C THR A 37 9.27 -26.44 -10.27
N PRO A 38 9.28 -26.35 -11.61
CA PRO A 38 8.30 -27.06 -12.43
C PRO A 38 8.50 -28.57 -12.35
N ASP A 39 7.40 -29.32 -12.28
CA ASP A 39 7.41 -30.76 -12.49
C ASP A 39 7.53 -31.04 -13.99
N LEU A 40 8.62 -31.68 -14.41
CA LEU A 40 8.88 -31.95 -15.82
C LEU A 40 8.04 -33.14 -16.29
N SER A 41 7.17 -32.89 -17.28
CA SER A 41 6.51 -33.97 -18.01
C SER A 41 7.50 -34.70 -18.92
N ALA A 42 7.25 -35.98 -19.21
CA ALA A 42 8.11 -36.78 -20.08
C ALA A 42 8.28 -36.10 -21.47
N GLY A 43 9.51 -35.78 -21.84
CA GLY A 43 9.84 -35.10 -23.10
C GLY A 43 9.70 -33.57 -23.09
N GLN A 44 9.26 -32.96 -21.98
CA GLN A 44 9.22 -31.50 -21.85
C GLN A 44 10.61 -30.95 -21.51
N SER A 45 11.03 -29.91 -22.24
CA SER A 45 12.26 -29.20 -21.88
C SER A 45 12.05 -28.32 -20.64
N LEU A 46 13.10 -28.16 -19.84
CA LEU A 46 13.07 -27.24 -18.69
C LEU A 46 12.70 -25.81 -19.10
N ALA A 47 13.17 -25.35 -20.27
CA ALA A 47 12.86 -24.02 -20.78
C ALA A 47 11.35 -23.83 -21.04
N ALA A 48 10.69 -24.83 -21.63
CA ALA A 48 9.24 -24.79 -21.85
C ALA A 48 8.48 -24.76 -20.51
N ALA A 49 8.85 -25.62 -19.57
CA ALA A 49 8.21 -25.70 -18.27
C ALA A 49 8.38 -24.42 -17.43
N LEU A 50 9.55 -23.77 -17.52
CA LEU A 50 9.77 -22.45 -16.90
C LEU A 50 8.98 -21.33 -17.59
N GLY A 51 8.78 -21.42 -18.90
CA GLY A 51 7.97 -20.48 -19.67
C GLY A 51 6.48 -20.54 -19.32
N GLU A 52 5.95 -21.73 -19.05
CA GLU A 52 4.55 -21.94 -18.64
C GLU A 52 4.20 -21.29 -17.30
N GLN A 53 5.19 -21.05 -16.43
CA GLN A 53 5.01 -20.38 -15.13
C GLN A 53 4.96 -18.85 -15.18
N TRP A 54 5.01 -18.23 -16.36
CA TRP A 54 4.97 -16.77 -16.50
C TRP A 54 3.85 -16.07 -15.71
N PRO A 55 2.62 -16.63 -15.53
CA PRO A 55 1.60 -15.95 -14.76
C PRO A 55 1.98 -15.85 -13.27
N THR A 56 2.68 -16.83 -12.73
CA THR A 56 3.17 -16.83 -11.35
C THR A 56 4.26 -15.76 -11.14
N TYR A 57 5.16 -15.58 -12.12
CA TYR A 57 6.15 -14.49 -12.07
C TYR A 57 5.47 -13.12 -12.10
N LEU A 58 4.43 -12.96 -12.93
CA LEU A 58 3.62 -11.75 -12.97
C LEU A 58 2.89 -11.52 -11.64
N ALA A 59 2.33 -12.57 -11.02
CA ALA A 59 1.68 -12.50 -9.73
C ALA A 59 2.61 -11.94 -8.64
N TYR A 60 3.83 -12.49 -8.60
CA TYR A 60 4.88 -12.05 -7.69
C TYR A 60 5.26 -10.59 -7.94
N GLY A 61 5.56 -10.22 -9.19
CA GLY A 61 5.96 -8.86 -9.55
C GLY A 61 4.89 -7.81 -9.24
N LEU A 62 3.63 -8.09 -9.57
CA LEU A 62 2.51 -7.19 -9.26
C LEU A 62 2.28 -7.06 -7.75
N SER A 63 2.33 -8.16 -7.00
CA SER A 63 2.18 -8.13 -5.54
C SER A 63 3.30 -7.30 -4.90
N PHE A 64 4.55 -7.54 -5.32
CA PHE A 64 5.71 -6.79 -4.86
C PHE A 64 5.56 -5.29 -5.14
N LEU A 65 5.16 -4.93 -6.36
CA LEU A 65 4.97 -3.54 -6.77
C LEU A 65 3.88 -2.84 -5.94
N VAL A 66 2.70 -3.45 -5.82
CA VAL A 66 1.56 -2.86 -5.10
C VAL A 66 1.89 -2.70 -3.61
N ILE A 67 2.40 -3.75 -2.97
CA ILE A 67 2.77 -3.72 -1.55
C ILE A 67 3.91 -2.72 -1.32
N GLY A 68 4.91 -2.68 -2.21
CA GLY A 68 6.02 -1.74 -2.17
C GLY A 68 5.57 -0.28 -2.24
N ILE A 69 4.60 0.05 -3.12
CA ILE A 69 4.01 1.39 -3.17
C ILE A 69 3.38 1.76 -1.82
N TYR A 70 2.59 0.86 -1.21
CA TYR A 70 2.01 1.11 0.11
C TYR A 70 3.07 1.27 1.20
N TRP A 71 4.14 0.47 1.16
CA TRP A 71 5.23 0.57 2.12
C TRP A 71 5.96 1.90 2.00
N VAL A 72 6.29 2.35 0.78
CA VAL A 72 6.93 3.65 0.55
C VAL A 72 6.06 4.78 1.12
N HIS A 73 4.76 4.79 0.81
CA HIS A 73 3.84 5.79 1.37
C HIS A 73 3.68 5.66 2.89
N HIS A 74 3.71 4.44 3.44
CA HIS A 74 3.69 4.21 4.88
C HIS A 74 4.93 4.79 5.56
N HIS A 75 6.11 4.56 5.00
CA HIS A 75 7.36 5.10 5.50
C HIS A 75 7.38 6.64 5.48
N PHE A 76 6.83 7.26 4.43
CA PHE A 76 6.69 8.72 4.38
C PHE A 76 5.69 9.25 5.40
N THR A 77 4.54 8.59 5.56
CA THR A 77 3.49 9.05 6.49
C THR A 77 3.75 8.70 7.96
N GLY A 78 4.63 7.75 8.27
CA GLY A 78 5.06 7.48 9.64
C GLY A 78 5.60 8.74 10.33
N LYS A 79 6.37 9.52 9.58
CA LYS A 79 7.04 10.76 10.03
C LYS A 79 6.09 11.90 10.41
N ILE A 80 4.81 11.83 10.01
CA ILE A 80 3.81 12.89 10.30
C ILE A 80 2.90 12.56 11.48
N TYR A 81 2.97 11.35 12.04
CA TYR A 81 2.18 10.97 13.22
C TYR A 81 2.93 11.27 14.52
N ALA A 82 2.24 11.88 15.49
CA ALA A 82 2.79 12.27 16.79
C ALA A 82 2.33 11.39 17.95
N ARG A 83 1.22 10.66 17.81
CA ARG A 83 0.63 9.80 18.86
C ARG A 83 -0.04 8.57 18.27
N ALA A 84 0.07 7.43 18.94
CA ALA A 84 -0.61 6.19 18.57
C ALA A 84 -1.51 5.72 19.71
N ASP A 85 -2.76 6.17 19.71
CA ASP A 85 -3.76 5.62 20.62
C ASP A 85 -4.24 4.23 20.18
N HIS A 86 -5.01 3.55 21.03
CA HIS A 86 -5.49 2.20 20.76
C HIS A 86 -6.30 2.10 19.46
N GLY A 87 -7.17 3.08 19.17
CA GLY A 87 -8.01 3.04 17.98
C GLY A 87 -7.22 3.28 16.70
N PHE A 88 -6.20 4.15 16.73
CA PHE A 88 -5.29 4.36 15.61
C PHE A 88 -4.46 3.11 15.32
N VAL A 89 -3.98 2.41 16.36
CA VAL A 89 -3.29 1.13 16.21
C VAL A 89 -4.20 0.07 15.58
N LEU A 90 -5.47 -0.03 16.01
CA LEU A 90 -6.45 -0.93 15.37
C LEU A 90 -6.72 -0.56 13.91
N ALA A 91 -6.85 0.73 13.59
CA ALA A 91 -7.00 1.19 12.20
C ALA A 91 -5.77 0.84 11.35
N ASN A 92 -4.58 0.94 11.93
CA ASN A 92 -3.35 0.50 11.29
C ASN A 92 -3.32 -1.03 11.08
N LEU A 93 -3.76 -1.83 12.05
CA LEU A 93 -3.87 -3.29 11.89
C LEU A 93 -4.86 -3.68 10.78
N ALA A 94 -6.00 -3.00 10.68
CA ALA A 94 -6.96 -3.22 9.58
C ALA A 94 -6.33 -2.92 8.21
N PHE A 95 -5.56 -1.83 8.11
CA PHE A 95 -4.79 -1.51 6.91
C PHE A 95 -3.77 -2.61 6.58
N LEU A 96 -2.94 -3.02 7.54
CA LEU A 96 -1.94 -4.06 7.34
C LEU A 96 -2.56 -5.40 6.93
N ALA A 97 -3.72 -5.76 7.48
CA ALA A 97 -4.45 -6.97 7.08
C ALA A 97 -4.84 -6.94 5.59
N THR A 98 -5.34 -5.79 5.11
CA THR A 98 -5.68 -5.65 3.68
C THR A 98 -4.46 -5.64 2.77
N VAL A 99 -3.32 -5.10 3.21
CA VAL A 99 -2.05 -5.16 2.48
C VAL A 99 -1.55 -6.60 2.40
N GLY A 100 -1.55 -7.32 3.53
CA GLY A 100 -1.15 -8.73 3.58
C GLY A 100 -2.06 -9.65 2.75
N PHE A 101 -3.29 -9.22 2.47
CA PHE A 101 -4.22 -9.95 1.61
C PHE A 101 -3.94 -9.76 0.12
N VAL A 102 -3.25 -8.70 -0.33
CA VAL A 102 -3.00 -8.37 -1.75
C VAL A 102 -2.44 -9.52 -2.60
N PRO A 103 -1.53 -10.39 -2.12
CA PRO A 103 -0.99 -11.46 -2.94
C PRO A 103 -2.01 -12.47 -3.45
N PHE A 104 -3.01 -12.82 -2.62
CA PHE A 104 -4.04 -13.79 -2.97
C PHE A 104 -4.89 -13.41 -4.21
N PRO A 105 -5.57 -12.24 -4.25
CA PRO A 105 -6.34 -11.82 -5.42
C PRO A 105 -5.44 -11.55 -6.63
N THR A 106 -4.20 -11.10 -6.43
CA THR A 106 -3.22 -10.90 -7.51
C THR A 106 -2.92 -12.22 -8.21
N ARG A 107 -2.61 -13.26 -7.43
CA ARG A 107 -2.39 -14.62 -7.93
C ARG A 107 -3.61 -15.17 -8.65
N LEU A 108 -4.80 -15.05 -8.03
CA LEU A 108 -6.06 -15.51 -8.63
C LEU A 108 -6.27 -14.88 -10.01
N PHE A 109 -6.07 -13.57 -10.13
CA PHE A 109 -6.19 -12.87 -11.41
C PHE A 109 -5.20 -13.39 -12.46
N THR A 110 -3.93 -13.55 -12.08
CA THR A 110 -2.89 -13.98 -13.02
C THR A 110 -3.04 -15.44 -13.47
N GLU A 111 -3.43 -16.36 -12.57
CA GLU A 111 -3.61 -17.78 -12.90
C GLU A 111 -4.68 -18.00 -13.98
N TYR A 112 -5.72 -17.15 -14.02
CA TYR A 112 -6.80 -17.25 -15.00
C TYR A 112 -6.61 -16.37 -16.25
N LEU A 113 -5.43 -15.78 -16.49
CA LEU A 113 -5.20 -14.92 -17.68
C LEU A 113 -5.44 -15.66 -19.01
N ASN A 114 -5.21 -16.96 -19.06
CA ASN A 114 -5.42 -17.80 -20.24
C ASN A 114 -6.79 -18.51 -20.25
N ASP A 115 -7.68 -18.18 -19.32
CA ASP A 115 -9.03 -18.77 -19.22
C ASP A 115 -10.11 -17.69 -19.43
N PRO A 116 -10.60 -17.50 -20.67
CA PRO A 116 -11.58 -16.45 -20.97
C PRO A 116 -12.90 -16.58 -20.19
N ALA A 117 -13.25 -17.78 -19.73
CA ALA A 117 -14.49 -18.02 -19.01
C ALA A 117 -14.39 -17.59 -17.54
N ARG A 118 -13.21 -17.75 -16.92
CA ARG A 118 -12.98 -17.43 -15.50
C ARG A 118 -12.30 -16.10 -15.25
N LEU A 119 -11.58 -15.58 -16.25
CA LEU A 119 -10.84 -14.31 -16.17
C LEU A 119 -11.70 -13.13 -15.71
N PRO A 120 -12.95 -12.91 -16.21
CA PRO A 120 -13.76 -11.77 -15.75
C PRO A 120 -14.02 -11.80 -14.24
N THR A 121 -14.35 -12.97 -13.68
CA THR A 121 -14.59 -13.13 -12.24
C THR A 121 -13.32 -12.88 -11.43
N ALA A 122 -12.18 -13.41 -11.88
CA ALA A 122 -10.90 -13.21 -11.22
C ALA A 122 -10.47 -11.73 -11.25
N ALA A 123 -10.68 -11.05 -12.38
CA ALA A 123 -10.37 -9.64 -12.57
C ALA A 123 -11.25 -8.71 -11.70
N VAL A 124 -12.55 -9.01 -11.61
CA VAL A 124 -13.48 -8.30 -10.71
C VAL A 124 -13.04 -8.47 -9.26
N PHE A 125 -12.76 -9.70 -8.83
CA PHE A 125 -12.31 -9.98 -7.47
C PHE A 125 -11.00 -9.28 -7.14
N TYR A 126 -10.05 -9.25 -8.08
CA TYR A 126 -8.81 -8.51 -7.94
C TYR A 126 -9.03 -7.00 -7.79
N THR A 127 -9.85 -6.41 -8.66
CA THR A 127 -10.15 -4.98 -8.62
C THR A 127 -10.85 -4.57 -7.33
N LEU A 128 -11.82 -5.37 -6.85
CA LEU A 128 -12.49 -5.16 -5.57
C LEU A 128 -11.50 -5.25 -4.40
N SER A 129 -10.59 -6.22 -4.43
CA SER A 129 -9.59 -6.41 -3.37
C SER A 129 -8.58 -5.27 -3.31
N LEU A 130 -8.19 -4.70 -4.46
CA LEU A 130 -7.29 -3.53 -4.51
C LEU A 130 -7.90 -2.26 -3.92
N ALA A 131 -9.23 -2.15 -3.83
CA ALA A 131 -9.87 -1.04 -3.15
C ALA A 131 -9.62 -1.10 -1.63
N ALA A 132 -9.60 -2.29 -1.02
CA ALA A 132 -9.57 -2.44 0.43
C ALA A 132 -8.38 -1.73 1.13
N PRO A 133 -7.12 -1.80 0.64
CA PRO A 133 -6.02 -1.05 1.22
C PRO A 133 -6.17 0.48 1.12
N THR A 134 -6.75 1.00 0.04
CA THR A 134 -7.00 2.46 -0.06
C THR A 134 -8.08 2.95 0.89
N TRP A 135 -9.12 2.13 1.11
CA TRP A 135 -10.22 2.45 2.01
C TRP A 135 -9.81 2.37 3.47
N THR A 136 -9.04 1.36 3.86
CA THR A 136 -8.47 1.27 5.21
C THR A 136 -7.41 2.34 5.45
N TRP A 137 -6.64 2.73 4.42
CA TRP A 137 -5.73 3.87 4.49
C TRP A 137 -6.44 5.18 4.77
N VAL A 138 -7.46 5.54 3.97
CA VAL A 138 -8.19 6.80 4.17
C VAL A 138 -8.95 6.79 5.50
N PHE A 139 -9.48 5.65 5.93
CA PHE A 139 -10.07 5.49 7.26
C PHE A 139 -9.04 5.78 8.37
N LYS A 140 -7.87 5.14 8.32
CA LYS A 140 -6.76 5.37 9.26
C LYS A 140 -6.34 6.85 9.29
N TRP A 141 -6.23 7.48 8.12
CA TRP A 141 -5.88 8.89 7.98
C TRP A 141 -6.92 9.82 8.61
N LEU A 142 -8.20 9.64 8.29
CA LEU A 142 -9.29 10.46 8.82
C LEU A 142 -9.47 10.26 10.33
N TYR A 143 -9.25 9.03 10.82
CA TYR A 143 -9.22 8.74 12.24
C TYR A 143 -8.12 9.54 12.94
N ALA A 144 -6.88 9.49 12.40
CA ALA A 144 -5.74 10.21 12.97
C ALA A 144 -5.95 11.72 13.04
N GLN A 145 -6.59 12.31 12.02
CA GLN A 145 -6.93 13.74 12.06
C GLN A 145 -8.01 14.04 13.10
N ARG A 146 -9.05 13.21 13.21
CA ARG A 146 -10.11 13.36 14.24
C ARG A 146 -9.56 13.27 15.66
N THR A 147 -8.64 12.36 15.93
CA THR A 147 -8.05 12.16 17.26
C THR A 147 -6.82 13.05 17.53
N ARG A 148 -6.45 13.92 16.59
CA ARG A 148 -5.23 14.75 16.66
C ARG A 148 -3.97 13.91 16.92
N ALA A 149 -3.90 12.76 16.27
CA ALA A 149 -2.74 11.87 16.26
C ALA A 149 -1.66 12.34 15.26
N VAL A 150 -2.02 13.22 14.33
CA VAL A 150 -1.10 13.90 13.39
C VAL A 150 -0.33 15.01 14.11
N ASP A 151 0.92 15.28 13.73
CA ASP A 151 1.75 16.36 14.30
C ASP A 151 1.05 17.72 14.13
N PRO A 152 0.73 18.43 15.22
CA PRO A 152 0.00 19.70 15.16
C PRO A 152 0.81 20.85 14.54
N ARG A 153 2.11 20.66 14.30
CA ARG A 153 2.97 21.64 13.63
C ARG A 153 2.87 21.59 12.11
N LEU A 154 2.18 20.60 11.55
CA LEU A 154 2.03 20.48 10.10
C LEU A 154 1.10 21.57 9.57
N ASP A 155 1.50 22.14 8.44
CA ASP A 155 0.75 23.15 7.72
C ASP A 155 -0.66 22.67 7.35
N HIS A 156 -1.65 23.54 7.57
CA HIS A 156 -3.05 23.18 7.32
C HIS A 156 -3.32 22.88 5.83
N ASP A 157 -2.71 23.64 4.91
CA ASP A 157 -2.88 23.43 3.46
C ASP A 157 -2.27 22.10 3.00
N TYR A 158 -1.14 21.70 3.60
CA TYR A 158 -0.53 20.39 3.43
C TYR A 158 -1.47 19.26 3.85
N LEU A 159 -2.07 19.36 5.05
CA LEU A 159 -3.02 18.36 5.56
C LEU A 159 -4.29 18.27 4.70
N HIS A 160 -4.82 19.41 4.25
CA HIS A 160 -5.96 19.45 3.33
C HIS A 160 -5.64 18.82 1.98
N ARG A 161 -4.45 19.07 1.43
CA ARG A 161 -3.97 18.47 0.18
C ARG A 161 -3.84 16.96 0.30
N LEU A 162 -3.20 16.44 1.35
CA LEU A 162 -3.09 15.00 1.59
C LEU A 162 -4.46 14.34 1.73
N THR A 163 -5.36 14.96 2.50
CA THR A 163 -6.73 14.46 2.67
C THR A 163 -7.46 14.35 1.34
N ARG A 164 -7.36 15.37 0.49
CA ARG A 164 -7.93 15.33 -0.87
C ARG A 164 -7.34 14.21 -1.71
N ILE A 165 -6.03 14.01 -1.68
CA ILE A 165 -5.36 12.94 -2.43
C ILE A 165 -5.87 11.56 -1.96
N TYR A 166 -5.90 11.31 -0.65
CA TYR A 166 -6.31 10.01 -0.12
C TYR A 166 -7.80 9.73 -0.35
N VAL A 167 -8.67 10.72 -0.16
CA VAL A 167 -10.11 10.59 -0.45
C VAL A 167 -10.36 10.39 -1.94
N ALA A 168 -9.70 11.18 -2.81
CA ALA A 168 -9.83 11.03 -4.26
C ALA A 168 -9.34 9.65 -4.72
N THR A 169 -8.22 9.16 -4.16
CA THR A 169 -7.68 7.83 -4.47
C THR A 169 -8.65 6.72 -4.06
N ALA A 170 -9.19 6.76 -2.84
CA ALA A 170 -10.18 5.78 -2.38
C ALA A 170 -11.47 5.82 -3.22
N ALA A 171 -11.93 7.02 -3.60
CA ALA A 171 -13.08 7.19 -4.47
C ALA A 171 -12.83 6.64 -5.88
N LEU A 172 -11.67 6.94 -6.49
CA LEU A 172 -11.30 6.42 -7.80
C LEU A 172 -11.15 4.89 -7.80
N GLN A 173 -10.64 4.29 -6.72
CA GLN A 173 -10.62 2.83 -6.59
C GLN A 173 -12.02 2.24 -6.42
N ALA A 174 -12.94 2.94 -5.74
CA ALA A 174 -14.32 2.52 -5.67
C ALA A 174 -15.02 2.59 -7.04
N VAL A 175 -14.72 3.62 -7.84
CA VAL A 175 -15.17 3.73 -9.22
C VAL A 175 -14.59 2.59 -10.05
N ALA A 176 -13.29 2.28 -9.92
CA ALA A 176 -12.67 1.14 -10.61
C ALA A 176 -13.34 -0.20 -10.26
N ALA A 177 -13.59 -0.42 -8.97
CA ALA A 177 -14.34 -1.57 -8.47
C ALA A 177 -15.75 -1.66 -9.08
N ALA A 178 -16.52 -0.56 -9.07
CA ALA A 178 -17.86 -0.53 -9.66
C ALA A 178 -17.83 -0.74 -11.18
N LEU A 179 -16.89 -0.10 -11.88
CA LEU A 179 -16.69 -0.28 -13.33
C LEU A 179 -16.33 -1.72 -13.66
N SER A 180 -15.55 -2.41 -12.81
CA SER A 180 -15.17 -3.80 -13.04
C SER A 180 -16.37 -4.74 -13.14
N LEU A 181 -17.47 -4.43 -12.45
CA LEU A 181 -18.71 -5.21 -12.48
C LEU A 181 -19.45 -5.10 -13.83
N VAL A 182 -19.20 -4.03 -14.58
CA VAL A 182 -19.79 -3.78 -15.91
C VAL A 182 -18.83 -4.19 -17.02
N ASP A 183 -17.58 -3.74 -16.92
CA ASP A 183 -16.47 -4.12 -17.78
C ASP A 183 -15.20 -4.25 -16.94
N TRP A 184 -14.82 -5.51 -16.69
CA TRP A 184 -13.63 -5.84 -15.89
C TRP A 184 -12.35 -5.21 -16.45
N ARG A 185 -12.25 -4.99 -17.77
CA ARG A 185 -11.06 -4.39 -18.39
C ARG A 185 -10.92 -2.93 -18.01
N LEU A 186 -12.02 -2.18 -18.05
CA LEU A 186 -12.05 -0.78 -17.63
C LEU A 186 -11.76 -0.66 -16.14
N GLY A 187 -12.34 -1.55 -15.33
CA GLY A 187 -12.09 -1.60 -13.89
C GLY A 187 -10.62 -1.87 -13.55
N VAL A 188 -10.04 -2.95 -14.10
CA VAL A 188 -8.62 -3.28 -13.90
C VAL A 188 -7.72 -2.16 -14.42
N GLY A 189 -8.00 -1.61 -15.60
CA GLY A 189 -7.22 -0.52 -16.21
C GLY A 189 -7.21 0.73 -15.34
N LEU A 190 -8.37 1.16 -14.81
CA LEU A 190 -8.46 2.30 -13.92
C LEU A 190 -7.76 2.02 -12.57
N ALA A 191 -7.98 0.86 -11.97
CA ALA A 191 -7.32 0.50 -10.70
C ALA A 191 -5.80 0.47 -10.84
N ALA A 192 -5.29 -0.09 -11.95
CA ALA A 192 -3.86 -0.10 -12.26
C ALA A 192 -3.34 1.33 -12.45
N ALA A 193 -4.02 2.17 -13.23
CA ALA A 193 -3.60 3.56 -13.45
C ALA A 193 -3.54 4.38 -12.15
N VAL A 194 -4.56 4.25 -11.29
CA VAL A 194 -4.61 4.91 -9.97
C VAL A 194 -3.51 4.39 -9.05
N THR A 195 -3.23 3.09 -9.06
CA THR A 195 -2.17 2.50 -8.24
C THR A 195 -0.79 2.96 -8.72
N LEU A 196 -0.52 2.89 -10.03
CA LEU A 196 0.75 3.30 -10.63
C LEU A 196 0.99 4.80 -10.52
N PHE A 197 -0.06 5.63 -10.43
CA PHE A 197 0.08 7.07 -10.15
C PHE A 197 0.88 7.33 -8.85
N HIS A 198 0.76 6.44 -7.86
CA HIS A 198 1.43 6.54 -6.56
C HIS A 198 2.89 6.10 -6.55
N LEU A 199 3.45 5.70 -7.71
CA LEU A 199 4.90 5.63 -7.90
C LEU A 199 5.55 7.02 -7.78
N ARG A 200 4.77 8.09 -7.98
CA ARG A 200 5.24 9.46 -7.71
C ARG A 200 5.40 9.65 -6.20
N ALA A 201 6.51 10.27 -5.82
CA ALA A 201 6.78 10.59 -4.43
C ALA A 201 5.66 11.47 -3.83
N PRO A 202 5.24 11.21 -2.58
CA PRO A 202 4.29 12.07 -1.90
C PRO A 202 4.93 13.46 -1.63
N PRO A 203 4.11 14.51 -1.44
CA PRO A 203 4.63 15.82 -1.08
C PRO A 203 5.35 15.75 0.28
N TRP A 204 6.51 16.41 0.36
CA TRP A 204 7.26 16.54 1.60
C TRP A 204 6.44 17.25 2.68
N PRO A 205 6.56 16.83 3.96
CA PRO A 205 5.89 17.49 5.07
C PRO A 205 6.28 18.97 5.14
N VAL A 206 5.28 19.85 5.23
CA VAL A 206 5.45 21.28 5.47
C VAL A 206 4.97 21.57 6.88
N TYR A 207 5.78 22.30 7.65
CA TYR A 207 5.46 22.68 9.02
C TYR A 207 5.23 24.20 9.10
N GLU A 208 4.22 24.63 9.85
CA GLU A 208 4.00 26.04 10.19
C GLU A 208 5.12 26.51 11.11
N ASP A 209 6.08 27.24 10.53
CA ASP A 209 7.20 27.93 11.18
C ASP A 209 7.70 27.30 12.50
N ALA A 210 8.49 26.23 12.37
CA ALA A 210 9.65 26.13 13.23
C ALA A 210 10.76 26.95 12.56
N ALA A 211 11.13 28.08 13.15
CA ALA A 211 12.35 28.79 12.81
C ALA A 211 13.55 27.87 13.07
N GLU A 212 13.90 27.02 12.11
CA GLU A 212 15.24 26.46 11.90
C GLU A 212 15.27 25.70 10.54
N PRO A 213 16.26 25.97 9.67
CA PRO A 213 16.40 25.25 8.41
C PRO A 213 16.90 23.83 8.71
N HIS A 214 16.13 22.81 8.32
CA HIS A 214 16.68 21.47 8.22
C HIS A 214 17.83 21.48 7.20
N PRO A 215 19.06 21.10 7.57
CA PRO A 215 20.13 20.96 6.59
C PRO A 215 19.75 19.83 5.63
N HIS A 216 19.75 20.13 4.34
CA HIS A 216 19.67 19.13 3.29
C HIS A 216 20.79 18.08 3.51
N PRO A 217 20.49 16.77 3.51
CA PRO A 217 21.54 15.74 3.61
C PRO A 217 22.49 15.70 2.41
N ASP A 218 22.15 16.38 1.30
CA ASP A 218 22.86 16.27 0.02
C ASP A 218 23.58 17.56 -0.41
N ALA A 219 23.84 18.51 0.52
CA ALA A 219 24.54 19.76 0.22
C ALA A 219 26.07 19.72 0.43
N GLU A 220 26.63 18.59 0.87
CA GLU A 220 28.08 18.42 1.09
C GLU A 220 28.67 17.25 0.28
N GLN A 221 28.38 17.16 -1.02
CA GLN A 221 29.19 16.35 -1.96
C GLN A 221 29.25 17.03 -3.33
N THR A 222 29.95 18.16 -3.40
CA THR A 222 30.57 18.68 -4.64
C THR A 222 31.99 19.09 -4.33
#